data_AF-A0A7X5FGE3-F1
#
_entry.id   AF-A0A7X5FGE3-F1
#
_cell.length_a   1.000
_cell.length_b   1.000
_cell.length_c   1.000
_cell.angle_alpha   90.00
_cell.angle_beta   90.00
_cell.angle_gamma   90.00
#
_symmetry.space_group_name_H-M   'P 1'
#
loop_
_entity.id
_entity.type
_entity.pdbx_description
1 polymer ?
#
loop_
_entity_poly.entity_id
_entity_poly.type
_entity_poly.pdbx_seq_one_letter_code
_entity_poly.pdbx_strand_id
1 'polypeptide(L)'
;MEGNNKNEKEFSGGVEFHKEAPVETPKEELSQMKDKPTETVGGIEFAKEKNEEEKIEAKEISAEKKVFRTMSADIGNRAGQKQGAALQAILKQERENKEAQKRRQTNLVFGLVSLVLFVSAVGIFFYATREEAPVEQKTQVVQRSIVYAENHNRIDTTNILPITLVSKISSKVSSGGSDIGEVTNLYFTKNIGDNKVQTLSSKEFLGAIQSSIPGAMINSLGKDFMLGVYSGDTVKPFLILEAPIRNTSSQMKIWESTLLQDMSRILDIEVMDTDLYIKPWQDVQIQNKNTRVLLDNESNLVLSYTYISDDLLVITTSQIAIQEILQRLATQF
;
A
#
# COMPACT_ATOMS: atom_id res chain seq x y z
N MET A 1 -66.73 -56.10 -36.31
CA MET A 1 -65.77 -57.22 -36.25
C MET A 1 -64.41 -56.63 -35.93
N GLU A 2 -63.80 -57.11 -34.85
CA GLU A 2 -62.36 -57.03 -34.47
C GLU A 2 -61.73 -55.61 -34.42
N GLY A 3 -61.38 -55.02 -33.28
CA GLY A 3 -60.89 -55.59 -32.02
C GLY A 3 -59.36 -55.66 -32.06
N ASN A 4 -58.67 -54.69 -31.47
CA ASN A 4 -57.41 -54.99 -30.80
C ASN A 4 -57.10 -54.01 -29.68
N ASN A 5 -56.64 -54.58 -28.58
CA ASN A 5 -56.65 -54.06 -27.22
C ASN A 5 -55.25 -54.32 -26.61
N LYS A 6 -54.91 -53.55 -25.58
CA LYS A 6 -53.87 -53.78 -24.56
C LYS A 6 -52.39 -53.59 -24.93
N ASN A 7 -51.74 -52.65 -24.22
CA ASN A 7 -50.90 -53.00 -23.06
C ASN A 7 -50.39 -51.73 -22.36
N GLU A 8 -51.10 -51.30 -21.31
CA GLU A 8 -50.53 -50.51 -20.22
C GLU A 8 -49.95 -51.51 -19.19
N LYS A 9 -48.66 -51.38 -18.89
CA LYS A 9 -48.02 -52.01 -17.74
C LYS A 9 -47.74 -50.93 -16.73
N GLU A 10 -48.57 -50.87 -15.69
CA GLU A 10 -48.28 -50.16 -14.46
C GLU A 10 -47.12 -50.85 -13.73
N PHE A 11 -46.07 -50.09 -13.42
CA PHE A 11 -44.95 -50.54 -12.61
C PHE A 11 -45.11 -49.93 -11.21
N SER A 12 -45.80 -50.65 -10.33
CA SER A 12 -45.92 -50.36 -8.90
C SER A 12 -44.67 -50.88 -8.19
N GLY A 13 -43.64 -50.04 -8.08
CA GLY A 13 -42.47 -50.28 -7.22
C GLY A 13 -42.71 -49.69 -5.83
N GLY A 14 -43.08 -50.54 -4.88
CA GLY A 14 -43.14 -50.17 -3.47
C GLY A 14 -41.72 -49.98 -2.90
N VAL A 15 -41.48 -48.81 -2.30
CA VAL A 15 -40.25 -48.51 -1.57
C VAL A 15 -40.45 -48.98 -0.12
N GLU A 16 -39.76 -50.04 0.27
CA GLU A 16 -39.64 -50.45 1.66
C GLU A 16 -38.76 -49.46 2.43
N PHE A 17 -39.37 -48.77 3.41
CA PHE A 17 -38.63 -47.94 4.37
C PHE A 17 -38.01 -48.84 5.43
N HIS A 18 -36.70 -49.06 5.33
CA HIS A 18 -35.91 -49.58 6.44
C HIS A 18 -35.91 -48.55 7.58
N LYS A 19 -36.41 -48.98 8.74
CA LYS A 19 -36.31 -48.24 10.00
C LYS A 19 -34.85 -48.18 10.42
N GLU A 20 -34.24 -47.01 10.29
CA GLU A 20 -32.94 -46.74 10.91
C GLU A 20 -33.09 -46.74 12.44
N ALA A 21 -32.18 -47.44 13.10
CA ALA A 21 -32.06 -47.47 14.54
C ALA A 21 -31.54 -46.12 15.08
N PRO A 22 -31.95 -45.70 16.28
CA PRO A 22 -31.45 -44.46 16.87
C PRO A 22 -29.96 -44.59 17.18
N VAL A 23 -29.15 -43.73 16.56
CA VAL A 23 -27.73 -43.59 16.87
C VAL A 23 -27.60 -42.90 18.22
N GLU A 24 -27.00 -43.61 19.17
CA GLU A 24 -26.69 -43.14 20.52
C GLU A 24 -25.66 -42.00 20.47
N THR A 25 -26.02 -40.86 21.03
CA THR A 25 -25.11 -39.76 21.39
C THR A 25 -24.14 -40.18 22.50
N PRO A 26 -22.82 -40.10 22.29
CA PRO A 26 -21.86 -40.20 23.38
C PRO A 26 -21.89 -38.96 24.26
N LYS A 27 -22.04 -39.20 25.57
CA LYS A 27 -21.98 -38.23 26.66
C LYS A 27 -20.59 -37.61 26.81
N GLU A 28 -20.62 -36.34 27.21
CA GLU A 28 -19.67 -35.60 28.04
C GLU A 28 -18.41 -36.35 28.52
N GLU A 29 -17.24 -35.82 28.16
CA GLU A 29 -16.07 -35.81 29.04
C GLU A 29 -15.62 -34.35 29.26
N LEU A 30 -16.05 -33.81 30.40
CA LEU A 30 -15.42 -32.65 31.05
C LEU A 30 -14.21 -33.14 31.85
N SER A 31 -13.02 -32.62 31.53
CA SER A 31 -11.86 -32.61 32.44
C SER A 31 -10.99 -31.39 32.09
N GLN A 32 -11.08 -30.28 32.81
CA GLN A 32 -10.22 -29.93 33.96
C GLN A 32 -8.69 -30.03 33.70
N MET A 33 -8.07 -28.90 33.36
CA MET A 33 -6.69 -28.51 33.73
C MET A 33 -6.67 -26.96 33.79
N LYS A 34 -6.74 -26.29 34.95
CA LYS A 34 -5.70 -26.00 35.97
C LYS A 34 -4.40 -25.36 35.44
N ASP A 35 -4.40 -24.03 35.52
CA ASP A 35 -3.38 -23.10 36.06
C ASP A 35 -1.86 -23.29 35.82
N LYS A 36 -1.31 -22.19 35.25
CA LYS A 36 0.00 -21.50 35.48
C LYS A 36 1.29 -22.02 34.82
N PRO A 37 2.35 -21.18 34.67
CA PRO A 37 2.43 -19.70 34.74
C PRO A 37 3.09 -19.04 33.51
N THR A 38 2.94 -17.72 33.48
CA THR A 38 3.63 -16.74 32.64
C THR A 38 5.15 -16.78 32.83
N GLU A 39 5.91 -16.94 31.73
CA GLU A 39 7.31 -16.53 31.66
C GLU A 39 7.47 -15.38 30.68
N THR A 40 7.84 -14.24 31.27
CA THR A 40 8.26 -13.02 30.62
C THR A 40 9.76 -13.15 30.32
N VAL A 41 10.16 -13.19 29.04
CA VAL A 41 11.56 -13.05 28.63
C VAL A 41 11.60 -12.19 27.37
N GLY A 42 12.12 -10.96 27.49
CA GLY A 42 12.27 -10.04 26.36
C GLY A 42 12.18 -8.57 26.76
N GLY A 43 12.83 -8.18 27.86
CA GLY A 43 12.89 -6.79 28.29
C GLY A 43 13.69 -5.93 27.30
N ILE A 44 13.00 -4.98 26.67
CA ILE A 44 13.56 -3.71 26.21
C ILE A 44 12.50 -2.65 26.50
N GLU A 45 12.59 -2.04 27.68
CA GLU A 45 11.88 -0.79 27.98
C GLU A 45 12.65 0.39 27.39
N PHE A 46 11.91 1.23 26.67
CA PHE A 46 12.38 2.49 26.11
C PHE A 46 12.39 3.56 27.21
N ALA A 47 13.58 4.06 27.56
CA ALA A 47 13.72 5.29 28.33
C ALA A 47 13.72 6.50 27.39
N LYS A 48 12.64 7.28 27.49
CA LYS A 48 12.54 8.70 27.08
C LYS A 48 13.52 9.54 27.89
N GLU A 49 14.27 10.40 27.23
CA GLU A 49 14.67 11.67 27.84
C GLU A 49 14.60 12.80 26.80
N LYS A 50 14.02 13.91 27.25
CA LYS A 50 13.42 14.99 26.47
C LYS A 50 14.04 16.30 26.98
N ASN A 51 14.51 17.14 26.05
CA ASN A 51 14.63 18.62 26.08
C ASN A 51 15.39 19.28 27.25
N GLU A 52 15.95 20.49 27.21
CA GLU A 52 16.29 21.54 26.22
C GLU A 52 16.84 22.72 27.08
N GLU A 53 17.41 23.73 26.43
CA GLU A 53 17.66 25.12 26.94
C GLU A 53 18.96 25.48 27.72
N GLU A 54 19.91 26.03 26.95
CA GLU A 54 20.36 27.44 26.95
C GLU A 54 20.24 28.34 28.23
N LYS A 55 21.36 28.92 28.72
CA LYS A 55 21.73 30.37 28.65
C LYS A 55 22.79 30.83 29.69
N ILE A 56 23.85 31.47 29.16
CA ILE A 56 24.43 32.81 29.47
C ILE A 56 24.81 33.22 30.92
N GLU A 57 26.05 33.75 31.03
CA GLU A 57 26.56 34.93 31.79
C GLU A 57 27.67 34.77 32.87
N ALA A 58 28.87 35.23 32.47
CA ALA A 58 29.74 36.26 33.08
C ALA A 58 30.56 36.07 34.39
N LYS A 59 31.81 36.58 34.29
CA LYS A 59 32.71 37.20 35.30
C LYS A 59 33.34 36.29 36.37
N GLU A 60 34.54 36.52 36.92
CA GLU A 60 35.74 37.34 36.66
C GLU A 60 36.77 36.95 37.77
N ILE A 61 38.07 37.17 37.54
CA ILE A 61 39.17 37.45 38.51
C ILE A 61 40.06 36.31 39.09
N SER A 62 41.37 36.65 39.08
CA SER A 62 42.50 36.27 39.94
C SER A 62 43.39 35.10 39.49
N ALA A 63 44.52 35.34 38.82
CA ALA A 63 45.82 35.86 39.32
C ALA A 63 46.75 34.76 39.87
N GLU A 64 47.80 34.43 39.11
CA GLU A 64 49.12 34.25 39.71
C GLU A 64 50.25 34.55 38.70
N LYS A 65 51.13 35.46 39.13
CA LYS A 65 52.19 36.11 38.37
C LYS A 65 53.51 35.48 38.78
N LYS A 66 54.20 34.78 37.87
CA LYS A 66 55.55 34.25 38.13
C LYS A 66 56.61 35.08 37.40
N VAL A 67 57.55 35.58 38.21
CA VAL A 67 58.68 36.45 37.89
C VAL A 67 59.85 35.62 37.38
N PHE A 68 60.52 36.08 36.32
CA PHE A 68 61.98 35.94 36.18
C PHE A 68 62.57 37.24 35.62
N ARG A 69 63.74 37.58 36.16
CA ARG A 69 64.44 38.87 36.10
C ARG A 69 65.52 38.89 35.02
N THR A 70 65.81 40.12 34.58
CA THR A 70 67.13 40.73 34.30
C THR A 70 68.02 40.14 33.20
N MET A 71 68.13 40.87 32.09
CA MET A 71 69.41 41.10 31.39
C MET A 71 69.35 42.28 30.40
N SER A 72 68.70 43.40 30.78
CA SER A 72 68.54 44.56 29.88
C SER A 72 68.92 45.90 30.50
N ALA A 73 69.52 45.88 31.69
CA ALA A 73 69.85 47.10 32.42
C ALA A 73 71.28 47.62 32.20
N ASP A 74 72.10 47.01 31.34
CA ASP A 74 73.53 47.38 31.30
C ASP A 74 74.18 47.38 29.91
N ILE A 75 73.48 47.88 28.89
CA ILE A 75 74.12 48.33 27.64
C ILE A 75 73.66 49.76 27.34
N GLY A 76 73.92 50.63 28.32
CA GLY A 76 73.77 52.07 28.22
C GLY A 76 75.12 52.73 28.43
N ASN A 77 76.09 52.52 27.54
CA ASN A 77 77.20 53.47 27.43
C ASN A 77 77.97 53.37 26.10
N ARG A 78 78.02 54.51 25.41
CA ARG A 78 78.98 54.91 24.36
C ARG A 78 78.79 54.33 22.95
N ALA A 79 78.00 55.04 22.13
CA ALA A 79 78.39 55.38 20.76
C ALA A 79 77.43 56.43 20.14
N GLY A 80 77.97 57.59 19.77
CA GLY A 80 77.53 58.30 18.56
C GLY A 80 76.29 59.20 18.64
N GLN A 81 76.40 60.36 19.28
CA GLN A 81 75.45 61.50 19.21
C GLN A 81 75.23 62.10 17.79
N LYS A 82 75.62 61.42 16.70
CA LYS A 82 75.34 61.81 15.31
C LYS A 82 74.67 60.72 14.46
N GLN A 83 74.40 59.52 15.00
CA GLN A 83 73.67 58.46 14.29
C GLN A 83 72.18 58.37 14.68
N GLY A 84 71.75 59.02 15.76
CA GLY A 84 70.37 58.97 16.25
C GLY A 84 69.32 59.55 15.29
N ALA A 85 69.66 60.60 14.54
CA ALA A 85 68.73 61.21 13.58
C ALA A 85 68.54 60.35 12.31
N ALA A 86 69.62 59.75 11.80
CA ALA A 86 69.56 58.86 10.64
C ALA A 86 68.88 57.51 11.00
N LEU A 87 69.15 56.98 12.19
CA LEU A 87 68.51 55.75 12.68
C LEU A 87 67.02 55.98 13.00
N GLN A 88 66.65 57.15 13.55
CA GLN A 88 65.23 57.53 13.72
C GLN A 88 64.52 57.74 12.39
N ALA A 89 65.18 58.29 11.37
CA ALA A 89 64.60 58.42 10.03
C ALA A 89 64.35 57.04 9.38
N ILE A 90 65.31 56.11 9.50
CA ILE A 90 65.17 54.73 9.00
C ILE A 90 64.07 53.97 9.76
N LEU A 91 64.02 54.07 11.10
CA LEU A 91 62.98 53.42 11.91
C LEU A 91 61.58 54.01 11.69
N LYS A 92 61.47 55.32 11.43
CA LYS A 92 60.20 55.98 11.11
C LYS A 92 59.70 55.57 9.72
N GLN A 93 60.59 55.48 8.74
CA GLN A 93 60.27 55.00 7.39
C GLN A 93 59.89 53.51 7.37
N GLU A 94 60.50 52.69 8.23
CA GLU A 94 60.14 51.28 8.39
C GLU A 94 58.80 51.08 9.13
N ARG A 95 58.47 51.94 10.11
CA ARG A 95 57.12 51.96 10.73
C ARG A 95 56.05 52.46 9.77
N GLU A 96 56.29 53.52 9.01
CA GLU A 96 55.33 54.01 8.01
C GLU A 96 55.11 52.99 6.88
N ASN A 97 56.17 52.28 6.44
CA ASN A 97 56.03 51.18 5.49
C ASN A 97 55.32 49.96 6.10
N LYS A 98 55.58 49.59 7.36
CA LYS A 98 54.86 48.51 8.05
C LYS A 98 53.40 48.87 8.30
N GLU A 99 53.08 50.11 8.63
CA GLU A 99 51.71 50.60 8.80
C GLU A 99 50.97 50.71 7.46
N ALA A 100 51.63 51.16 6.41
CA ALA A 100 51.07 51.18 5.05
C ALA A 100 50.85 49.75 4.51
N GLN A 101 51.76 48.81 4.78
CA GLN A 101 51.63 47.42 4.39
C GLN A 101 50.55 46.69 5.20
N LYS A 102 50.41 46.99 6.49
CA LYS A 102 49.34 46.47 7.36
C LYS A 102 47.98 47.02 6.95
N ARG A 103 47.89 48.30 6.57
CA ARG A 103 46.68 48.92 5.97
C ARG A 103 46.32 48.30 4.62
N ARG A 104 47.31 47.97 3.79
CA ARG A 104 47.09 47.30 2.50
C ARG A 104 46.58 45.88 2.69
N GLN A 105 47.09 45.14 3.67
CA GLN A 105 46.60 43.80 4.01
C GLN A 105 45.20 43.82 4.62
N THR A 106 44.87 44.78 5.51
CA THR A 106 43.50 44.89 6.04
C THR A 106 42.50 45.26 4.96
N ASN A 107 42.83 46.18 4.05
CA ASN A 107 41.92 46.55 2.95
C ASN A 107 41.69 45.39 1.98
N LEU A 108 42.69 44.51 1.80
CA LEU A 108 42.57 43.31 0.98
C LEU A 108 41.67 42.26 1.64
N VAL A 109 41.78 42.06 2.95
CA VAL A 109 40.88 41.18 3.73
C VAL A 109 39.45 41.70 3.71
N PHE A 110 39.23 43.00 3.94
CA PHE A 110 37.89 43.61 3.86
C PHE A 110 37.29 43.49 2.45
N GLY A 111 38.10 43.63 1.40
CA GLY A 111 37.66 43.42 0.02
C GLY A 111 37.20 41.97 -0.26
N LEU A 112 37.95 40.98 0.25
CA LEU A 112 37.60 39.57 0.11
C LEU A 112 36.32 39.20 0.86
N VAL A 113 36.17 39.68 2.09
CA VAL A 113 34.96 39.43 2.91
C VAL A 113 33.73 40.07 2.26
N SER A 114 33.86 41.31 1.75
CA SER A 114 32.78 41.98 1.02
C SER A 114 32.35 41.21 -0.23
N LEU A 115 33.30 40.62 -0.97
CA LEU A 115 33.01 39.86 -2.18
C LEU A 115 32.23 38.57 -1.87
N VAL A 116 32.64 37.84 -0.82
CA VAL A 116 31.97 36.61 -0.39
C VAL A 116 30.54 36.88 0.07
N LEU A 117 30.33 37.97 0.83
CA LEU A 117 29.00 38.40 1.23
C LEU A 117 28.11 38.77 0.04
N PHE A 118 28.67 39.45 -0.96
CA PHE A 118 27.92 39.83 -2.15
C PHE A 118 27.49 38.60 -2.97
N VAL A 119 28.38 37.63 -3.17
CA VAL A 119 28.06 36.38 -3.88
C VAL A 119 27.00 35.56 -3.13
N SER A 120 27.09 35.50 -1.80
CA SER A 120 26.07 34.83 -0.98
C SER A 120 24.70 35.50 -1.06
N ALA A 121 24.66 36.83 -1.01
CA ALA A 121 23.41 37.58 -1.11
C ALA A 121 22.73 37.37 -2.48
N VAL A 122 23.52 37.35 -3.56
CA VAL A 122 23.03 37.05 -4.91
C VAL A 122 22.51 35.61 -4.99
N GLY A 123 23.24 34.64 -4.43
CA GLY A 123 22.80 33.25 -4.39
C GLY A 123 21.47 33.06 -3.65
N ILE A 124 21.31 33.70 -2.48
CA ILE A 124 20.06 33.68 -1.71
C ILE A 124 18.93 34.34 -2.49
N PHE A 125 19.19 35.47 -3.16
CA PHE A 125 18.20 36.16 -3.97
C PHE A 125 17.69 35.28 -5.13
N PHE A 126 18.59 34.61 -5.85
CA PHE A 126 18.21 33.67 -6.92
C PHE A 126 17.51 32.41 -6.39
N TYR A 127 17.87 31.94 -5.20
CA TYR A 127 17.19 30.81 -4.58
C TYR A 127 15.77 31.18 -4.14
N ALA A 128 15.57 32.38 -3.56
CA ALA A 128 14.27 32.85 -3.09
C ALA A 128 13.32 33.32 -4.20
N THR A 129 13.86 33.75 -5.35
CA THR A 129 13.08 34.15 -6.54
C THR A 129 12.84 33.01 -7.52
N ARG A 130 13.31 31.80 -7.19
CA ARG A 130 12.96 30.60 -7.93
C ARG A 130 11.48 30.33 -7.69
N GLU A 131 10.63 30.82 -8.59
CA GLU A 131 9.23 30.42 -8.65
C GLU A 131 9.20 28.89 -8.62
N GLU A 132 8.68 28.33 -7.53
CA GLU A 132 8.36 26.92 -7.46
C GLU A 132 7.44 26.66 -8.66
N ALA A 133 7.93 25.88 -9.63
CA ALA A 133 7.10 25.47 -10.75
C ALA A 133 5.78 24.97 -10.16
N PRO A 134 4.62 25.46 -10.62
CA PRO A 134 3.35 25.09 -10.04
C PRO A 134 3.31 23.57 -10.04
N VAL A 135 3.37 23.00 -8.83
CA VAL A 135 3.29 21.56 -8.65
C VAL A 135 1.91 21.24 -9.20
N GLU A 136 1.86 20.67 -10.40
CA GLU A 136 0.62 20.16 -10.96
C GLU A 136 0.07 19.20 -9.91
N GLN A 137 -0.95 19.67 -9.17
CA GLN A 137 -1.66 18.82 -8.25
C GLN A 137 -2.30 17.77 -9.13
N LYS A 138 -1.66 16.59 -9.19
CA LYS A 138 -2.24 15.41 -9.83
C LYS A 138 -3.61 15.26 -9.18
N THR A 139 -4.67 15.57 -9.93
CA THR A 139 -6.04 15.39 -9.49
C THR A 139 -6.17 13.97 -8.99
N GLN A 140 -6.19 13.80 -7.66
CA GLN A 140 -6.36 12.49 -7.07
C GLN A 140 -7.81 12.11 -7.38
N VAL A 141 -7.98 11.16 -8.29
CA VAL A 141 -9.28 10.55 -8.57
C VAL A 141 -9.70 9.90 -7.25
N VAL A 142 -10.63 10.54 -6.54
CA VAL A 142 -11.23 9.98 -5.32
C VAL A 142 -11.93 8.68 -5.71
N GLN A 143 -11.30 7.56 -5.39
CA GLN A 143 -11.77 6.24 -5.78
C GLN A 143 -12.87 5.81 -4.81
N ARG A 144 -14.12 5.72 -5.28
CA ARG A 144 -15.16 4.98 -4.56
C ARG A 144 -14.90 3.48 -4.73
N SER A 145 -14.82 2.75 -3.63
CA SER A 145 -14.84 1.29 -3.60
C SER A 145 -16.24 0.82 -3.20
N ILE A 146 -16.68 -0.34 -3.72
CA ILE A 146 -18.01 -0.89 -3.38
C ILE A 146 -18.06 -1.23 -1.89
N VAL A 147 -17.00 -1.85 -1.36
CA VAL A 147 -16.80 -2.02 0.08
C VAL A 147 -15.63 -1.18 0.56
N TYR A 148 -15.64 -0.78 1.82
CA TYR A 148 -14.55 -0.01 2.41
C TYR A 148 -13.23 -0.79 2.28
N ALA A 149 -12.20 -0.10 1.79
CA ALA A 149 -10.86 -0.64 1.62
C ALA A 149 -9.88 0.32 2.30
N GLU A 150 -8.96 -0.23 3.08
CA GLU A 150 -7.90 0.52 3.75
C GLU A 150 -6.87 1.00 2.74
N ASN A 151 -6.63 0.20 1.69
CA ASN A 151 -5.62 0.47 0.68
C ASN A 151 -6.19 0.49 -0.73
N HIS A 152 -5.58 1.32 -1.59
CA HIS A 152 -5.98 1.46 -2.98
C HIS A 152 -4.75 1.40 -3.90
N ASN A 153 -4.71 0.38 -4.75
CA ASN A 153 -3.62 0.16 -5.69
C ASN A 153 -4.08 0.42 -7.12
N ARG A 154 -3.48 1.44 -7.74
CA ARG A 154 -3.76 1.82 -9.12
C ARG A 154 -3.06 0.90 -10.12
N ILE A 155 -3.81 0.43 -11.11
CA ILE A 155 -3.30 -0.25 -12.31
C ILE A 155 -3.67 0.61 -13.52
N ASP A 156 -2.68 1.30 -14.09
CA ASP A 156 -2.83 1.92 -15.41
C ASP A 156 -2.93 0.83 -16.48
N THR A 157 -3.96 0.92 -17.34
CA THR A 157 -4.26 0.01 -18.45
C THR A 157 -4.05 0.65 -19.81
N THR A 158 -3.53 1.89 -19.86
CA THR A 158 -3.30 2.64 -21.11
C THR A 158 -2.30 1.89 -21.99
N ASN A 159 -2.70 1.54 -23.21
CA ASN A 159 -1.87 0.83 -24.20
C ASN A 159 -1.28 -0.50 -23.69
N ILE A 160 -1.93 -1.16 -22.73
CA ILE A 160 -1.50 -2.47 -22.22
C ILE A 160 -2.22 -3.58 -22.99
N LEU A 161 -1.46 -4.58 -23.44
CA LEU A 161 -2.02 -5.79 -24.06
C LEU A 161 -2.79 -6.62 -23.00
N PRO A 162 -3.92 -7.27 -23.36
CA PRO A 162 -4.71 -8.07 -22.41
C PRO A 162 -3.90 -9.06 -21.58
N ILE A 163 -2.98 -9.81 -22.21
CA ILE A 163 -2.12 -10.78 -21.51
C ILE A 163 -1.20 -10.13 -20.47
N THR A 164 -0.68 -8.94 -20.76
CA THR A 164 0.18 -8.17 -19.84
C THR A 164 -0.64 -7.55 -18.71
N LEU A 165 -1.89 -7.17 -18.99
CA LEU A 165 -2.79 -6.69 -17.95
C LEU A 165 -3.11 -7.81 -16.97
N VAL A 166 -3.48 -8.99 -17.47
CA VAL A 166 -3.77 -10.18 -16.66
C VAL A 166 -2.58 -10.57 -15.79
N SER A 167 -1.35 -10.62 -16.33
CA SER A 167 -0.17 -10.94 -15.52
C SER A 167 0.13 -9.89 -14.44
N LYS A 168 -0.10 -8.60 -14.74
CA LYS A 168 0.02 -7.51 -13.77
C LYS A 168 -1.04 -7.61 -12.67
N ILE A 169 -2.26 -8.02 -13.02
CA ILE A 169 -3.33 -8.27 -12.05
C ILE A 169 -2.95 -9.42 -11.14
N SER A 170 -2.63 -10.60 -11.70
CA SER A 170 -2.24 -11.78 -10.91
C SER A 170 -1.07 -11.46 -9.98
N SER A 171 0.00 -10.82 -10.48
CA SER A 171 1.12 -10.39 -9.64
C SER A 171 0.69 -9.46 -8.49
N LYS A 172 -0.22 -8.51 -8.76
CA LYS A 172 -0.77 -7.61 -7.74
C LYS A 172 -1.76 -8.28 -6.80
N VAL A 173 -2.40 -9.36 -7.21
CA VAL A 173 -3.26 -10.16 -6.34
C VAL A 173 -2.41 -11.00 -5.41
N SER A 174 -1.44 -11.77 -5.92
CA SER A 174 -0.57 -12.63 -5.11
C SER A 174 0.31 -11.85 -4.11
N SER A 175 0.72 -10.63 -4.48
CA SER A 175 1.47 -9.72 -3.60
C SER A 175 0.58 -8.69 -2.87
N GLY A 176 -0.73 -8.70 -3.12
CA GLY A 176 -1.66 -7.61 -2.84
C GLY A 176 -2.11 -7.46 -1.39
N GLY A 177 -1.50 -8.21 -0.48
CA GLY A 177 -1.82 -8.13 0.94
C GLY A 177 -1.15 -6.94 1.60
N SER A 178 -1.95 -6.11 2.26
CA SER A 178 -1.46 -5.16 3.28
C SER A 178 -1.45 -5.84 4.65
N ASP A 179 -1.52 -5.05 5.73
CA ASP A 179 -1.55 -5.59 7.09
C ASP A 179 -2.72 -6.57 7.29
N ILE A 180 -2.54 -7.53 8.20
CA ILE A 180 -3.56 -8.54 8.49
C ILE A 180 -4.85 -7.83 8.93
N GLY A 181 -5.98 -8.22 8.31
CA GLY A 181 -7.30 -7.63 8.51
C GLY A 181 -7.66 -6.53 7.51
N GLU A 182 -6.74 -6.13 6.64
CA GLU A 182 -6.99 -5.07 5.66
C GLU A 182 -7.54 -5.60 4.33
N VAL A 183 -8.30 -4.74 3.65
CA VAL A 183 -8.76 -4.91 2.28
C VAL A 183 -8.04 -3.92 1.38
N THR A 184 -7.44 -4.46 0.33
CA THR A 184 -6.82 -3.67 -0.74
C THR A 184 -7.71 -3.68 -1.97
N ASN A 185 -8.12 -2.50 -2.44
CA ASN A 185 -8.83 -2.32 -3.70
C ASN A 185 -7.84 -2.14 -4.86
N LEU A 186 -7.90 -3.05 -5.84
CA LEU A 186 -7.17 -2.91 -7.11
C LEU A 186 -8.07 -2.17 -8.10
N TYR A 187 -7.70 -0.92 -8.41
CA TYR A 187 -8.47 -0.09 -9.32
C TYR A 187 -7.75 0.20 -10.63
N PHE A 188 -8.52 0.26 -11.70
CA PHE A 188 -7.99 0.30 -13.06
C PHE A 188 -8.27 1.65 -13.69
N THR A 189 -7.28 2.21 -14.37
CA THR A 189 -7.42 3.50 -15.04
C THR A 189 -6.91 3.48 -16.46
N LYS A 190 -7.56 4.23 -17.35
CA LYS A 190 -7.08 4.52 -18.71
C LYS A 190 -6.92 6.02 -18.92
N ASN A 191 -5.96 6.40 -19.76
CA ASN A 191 -5.82 7.76 -20.25
C ASN A 191 -6.81 7.99 -21.40
N ILE A 192 -7.60 9.06 -21.31
CA ILE A 192 -8.60 9.43 -22.32
C ILE A 192 -8.20 10.68 -23.14
N GLY A 193 -6.94 11.10 -23.07
CA GLY A 193 -6.41 12.31 -23.70
C GLY A 193 -6.29 13.48 -22.71
N ASP A 194 -5.54 14.52 -23.08
CA ASP A 194 -5.35 15.76 -22.30
C ASP A 194 -4.97 15.55 -20.82
N ASN A 195 -4.13 14.56 -20.52
CA ASN A 195 -3.77 14.15 -19.16
C ASN A 195 -4.97 13.77 -18.26
N LYS A 196 -6.13 13.48 -18.84
CA LYS A 196 -7.31 13.02 -18.11
C LYS A 196 -7.26 11.51 -17.92
N VAL A 197 -7.49 11.10 -16.69
CA VAL A 197 -7.51 9.70 -16.27
C VAL A 197 -8.95 9.33 -15.93
N GLN A 198 -9.41 8.20 -16.46
CA GLN A 198 -10.73 7.64 -16.18
C GLN A 198 -10.60 6.25 -15.57
N THR A 199 -11.41 5.94 -14.56
CA THR A 199 -11.53 4.58 -14.04
C THR A 199 -12.27 3.68 -15.04
N LEU A 200 -11.86 2.41 -15.14
CA LEU A 200 -12.59 1.45 -15.97
C LEU A 200 -13.94 1.13 -15.33
N SER A 201 -14.95 0.93 -16.17
CA SER A 201 -16.22 0.31 -15.79
C SER A 201 -16.14 -1.21 -15.81
N SER A 202 -17.13 -1.89 -15.22
CA SER A 202 -17.25 -3.36 -15.21
C SER A 202 -17.13 -3.95 -16.61
N LYS A 203 -17.80 -3.32 -17.59
CA LYS A 203 -17.76 -3.74 -19.01
C LYS A 203 -16.38 -3.62 -19.62
N GLU A 204 -15.68 -2.51 -19.34
CA GLU A 204 -14.33 -2.29 -19.86
C GLU A 204 -13.31 -3.21 -19.21
N PHE A 205 -13.43 -3.45 -17.90
CA PHE A 205 -12.56 -4.38 -17.18
C PHE A 205 -12.73 -5.81 -17.68
N LEU A 206 -13.97 -6.33 -17.73
CA LEU A 206 -14.25 -7.68 -18.21
C LEU A 206 -13.83 -7.86 -19.67
N GLY A 207 -14.02 -6.82 -20.50
CA GLY A 207 -13.50 -6.81 -21.87
C GLY A 207 -11.97 -6.81 -21.94
N ALA A 208 -11.30 -6.05 -21.06
CA ALA A 208 -9.83 -5.95 -21.04
C ALA A 208 -9.15 -7.26 -20.61
N ILE A 209 -9.78 -8.05 -19.73
CA ILE A 209 -9.30 -9.39 -19.36
C ILE A 209 -9.77 -10.49 -20.33
N GLN A 210 -10.49 -10.12 -21.40
CA GLN A 210 -11.09 -11.05 -22.38
C GLN A 210 -11.98 -12.11 -21.72
N SER A 211 -12.81 -11.70 -20.75
CA SER A 211 -13.76 -12.60 -20.10
C SER A 211 -14.79 -13.12 -21.11
N SER A 212 -15.15 -14.39 -20.94
CA SER A 212 -16.20 -15.10 -21.69
C SER A 212 -17.59 -14.90 -21.09
N ILE A 213 -17.80 -13.84 -20.28
CA ILE A 213 -19.09 -13.51 -19.67
C ILE A 213 -20.20 -13.42 -20.75
N PRO A 214 -21.40 -13.99 -20.50
CA PRO A 214 -22.50 -13.90 -21.44
C PRO A 214 -22.87 -12.47 -21.83
N GLY A 215 -23.09 -12.23 -23.13
CA GLY A 215 -23.40 -10.91 -23.68
C GLY A 215 -24.69 -10.26 -23.13
N ALA A 216 -25.65 -11.06 -22.66
CA ALA A 216 -26.83 -10.53 -21.98
C ALA A 216 -26.49 -10.07 -20.54
N MET A 217 -25.55 -10.74 -19.88
CA MET A 217 -25.10 -10.38 -18.53
C MET A 217 -24.29 -9.10 -18.53
N ILE A 218 -23.32 -8.95 -19.44
CA ILE A 218 -22.45 -7.76 -19.52
C ILE A 218 -23.25 -6.46 -19.70
N ASN A 219 -24.41 -6.52 -20.37
CA ASN A 219 -25.32 -5.38 -20.56
C ASN A 219 -26.21 -5.10 -19.35
N SER A 220 -26.33 -6.06 -18.44
CA SER A 220 -27.11 -5.95 -17.20
C SER A 220 -26.24 -5.55 -16.00
N LEU A 221 -24.91 -5.50 -16.16
CA LEU A 221 -24.00 -5.07 -15.12
C LEU A 221 -24.08 -3.55 -14.91
N GLY A 222 -23.99 -3.15 -13.64
CA GLY A 222 -23.71 -1.78 -13.26
C GLY A 222 -22.33 -1.33 -13.72
N LYS A 223 -22.10 -0.02 -13.60
CA LYS A 223 -20.86 0.60 -14.09
C LYS A 223 -19.69 0.23 -13.20
N ASP A 224 -19.92 0.10 -11.90
CA ASP A 224 -18.86 -0.01 -10.91
C ASP A 224 -18.60 -1.48 -10.57
N PHE A 225 -17.33 -1.78 -10.29
CA PHE A 225 -16.87 -3.08 -9.81
C PHE A 225 -15.73 -2.86 -8.82
N MET A 226 -15.38 -3.92 -8.10
CA MET A 226 -14.23 -3.94 -7.22
C MET A 226 -13.49 -5.27 -7.35
N LEU A 227 -12.24 -5.21 -7.79
CA LEU A 227 -11.30 -6.32 -7.62
C LEU A 227 -10.53 -6.04 -6.33
N GLY A 228 -10.67 -6.91 -5.35
CA GLY A 228 -10.08 -6.72 -4.04
C GLY A 228 -9.27 -7.92 -3.59
N VAL A 229 -8.43 -7.66 -2.60
CA VAL A 229 -7.68 -8.68 -1.86
C VAL A 229 -7.93 -8.44 -0.39
N TYR A 230 -8.35 -9.48 0.32
CA TYR A 230 -8.38 -9.49 1.78
C TYR A 230 -7.11 -10.15 2.33
N SER A 231 -6.41 -9.44 3.21
CA SER A 231 -5.23 -9.93 3.93
C SER A 231 -5.65 -10.68 5.20
N GLY A 232 -5.85 -12.00 5.12
CA GLY A 232 -5.92 -12.84 6.33
C GLY A 232 -4.57 -13.50 6.63
N ASP A 233 -4.61 -14.72 7.17
CA ASP A 233 -3.43 -15.61 7.21
C ASP A 233 -2.86 -15.88 5.82
N THR A 234 -3.74 -15.86 4.82
CA THR A 234 -3.43 -15.93 3.40
C THR A 234 -4.16 -14.83 2.66
N VAL A 235 -3.60 -14.45 1.51
CA VAL A 235 -4.19 -13.53 0.54
C VAL A 235 -5.45 -14.16 -0.05
N LYS A 236 -6.58 -13.47 0.05
CA LYS A 236 -7.89 -13.96 -0.39
C LYS A 236 -8.50 -12.99 -1.41
N PRO A 237 -8.31 -13.23 -2.72
CA PRO A 237 -8.84 -12.34 -3.74
C PRO A 237 -10.34 -12.50 -3.96
N PHE A 238 -10.97 -11.41 -4.36
CA PHE A 238 -12.39 -11.38 -4.67
C PHE A 238 -12.71 -10.35 -5.75
N LEU A 239 -13.80 -10.58 -6.48
CA LEU A 239 -14.38 -9.65 -7.43
C LEU A 239 -15.83 -9.37 -7.01
N ILE A 240 -16.18 -8.08 -6.88
CA ILE A 240 -17.54 -7.61 -6.66
C ILE A 240 -18.02 -6.93 -7.94
N LEU A 241 -19.18 -7.36 -8.43
CA LEU A 241 -19.87 -6.76 -9.57
C LEU A 241 -21.23 -6.22 -9.12
N GLU A 242 -21.58 -5.03 -9.58
CA GLU A 242 -22.96 -4.58 -9.59
C GLU A 242 -23.75 -5.42 -10.60
N ALA A 243 -24.49 -6.41 -10.11
CA ALA A 243 -25.19 -7.40 -10.91
C ALA A 243 -26.55 -7.69 -10.28
N PRO A 244 -27.64 -7.05 -10.74
CA PRO A 244 -28.99 -7.31 -10.24
C PRO A 244 -29.38 -8.77 -10.40
N ILE A 245 -29.70 -9.45 -9.30
CA ILE A 245 -29.99 -10.90 -9.28
C ILE A 245 -31.15 -11.27 -10.22
N ARG A 246 -32.17 -10.39 -10.30
CA ARG A 246 -33.34 -10.55 -11.18
C ARG A 246 -32.97 -10.64 -12.66
N ASN A 247 -31.87 -9.98 -13.06
CA ASN A 247 -31.45 -9.90 -14.46
C ASN A 247 -30.26 -10.82 -14.77
N THR A 248 -29.45 -11.17 -13.76
CA THR A 248 -28.15 -11.82 -13.97
C THR A 248 -28.09 -13.28 -13.52
N SER A 249 -28.98 -13.75 -12.64
CA SER A 249 -28.91 -15.11 -12.06
C SER A 249 -28.93 -16.24 -13.11
N SER A 250 -29.85 -16.17 -14.08
CA SER A 250 -29.89 -17.15 -15.19
C SER A 250 -28.64 -17.10 -16.07
N GLN A 251 -28.04 -15.91 -16.22
CA GLN A 251 -26.82 -15.75 -17.01
C GLN A 251 -25.58 -16.23 -16.27
N MET A 252 -25.53 -16.08 -14.94
CA MET A 252 -24.48 -16.64 -14.10
C MET A 252 -24.37 -18.15 -14.28
N LYS A 253 -25.50 -18.85 -14.33
CA LYS A 253 -25.53 -20.29 -14.58
C LYS A 253 -24.96 -20.68 -15.95
N ILE A 254 -25.08 -19.81 -16.96
CA ILE A 254 -24.43 -20.03 -18.26
C ILE A 254 -22.92 -19.78 -18.14
N TRP A 255 -22.54 -18.73 -17.41
CA TRP A 255 -21.14 -18.36 -17.20
C TRP A 255 -20.36 -19.41 -16.40
N GLU A 256 -21.00 -20.20 -15.54
CA GLU A 256 -20.41 -21.33 -14.79
C GLU A 256 -19.47 -22.21 -15.64
N SER A 257 -19.80 -22.42 -16.92
CA SER A 257 -19.02 -23.24 -17.86
C SER A 257 -17.64 -22.66 -18.22
N THR A 258 -17.47 -21.33 -18.14
CA THR A 258 -16.20 -20.64 -18.47
C THR A 258 -15.67 -19.79 -17.31
N LEU A 259 -16.43 -19.67 -16.21
CA LEU A 259 -16.12 -18.80 -15.09
C LEU A 259 -14.78 -19.16 -14.44
N LEU A 260 -14.48 -20.46 -14.27
CA LEU A 260 -13.18 -20.89 -13.76
C LEU A 260 -12.03 -20.41 -14.65
N GLN A 261 -12.16 -20.54 -15.97
CA GLN A 261 -11.14 -20.14 -16.92
C GLN A 261 -10.90 -18.63 -16.92
N ASP A 262 -11.96 -17.84 -16.79
CA ASP A 262 -11.89 -16.38 -16.71
C ASP A 262 -11.25 -15.95 -15.39
N MET A 263 -11.65 -16.56 -14.27
CA MET A 263 -11.24 -16.13 -12.93
C MET A 263 -9.88 -16.66 -12.51
N SER A 264 -9.47 -17.86 -12.97
CA SER A 264 -8.17 -18.43 -12.60
C SER A 264 -6.99 -17.54 -12.95
N ARG A 265 -7.14 -16.76 -14.03
CA ARG A 265 -6.16 -15.81 -14.54
C ARG A 265 -5.97 -14.57 -13.65
N ILE A 266 -6.97 -14.20 -12.86
CA ILE A 266 -6.97 -12.95 -12.08
C ILE A 266 -7.08 -13.18 -10.56
N LEU A 267 -7.61 -14.32 -10.11
CA LEU A 267 -7.78 -14.66 -8.69
C LEU A 267 -6.70 -15.65 -8.20
N ASP A 268 -5.61 -15.81 -8.94
CA ASP A 268 -4.46 -16.64 -8.56
C ASP A 268 -4.85 -18.09 -8.23
N ILE A 269 -5.67 -18.70 -9.09
CA ILE A 269 -6.15 -20.08 -8.89
C ILE A 269 -5.22 -21.03 -9.63
N GLU A 270 -4.54 -21.88 -8.87
CA GLU A 270 -3.74 -22.97 -9.43
C GLU A 270 -4.66 -24.14 -9.81
N VAL A 271 -4.89 -24.32 -11.11
CA VAL A 271 -5.68 -25.44 -11.63
C VAL A 271 -4.73 -26.59 -11.96
N MET A 272 -4.58 -27.53 -11.01
CA MET A 272 -3.76 -28.75 -11.22
C MET A 272 -4.52 -29.86 -11.96
N ASP A 273 -5.84 -29.91 -11.81
CA ASP A 273 -6.71 -30.93 -12.39
C ASP A 273 -7.55 -30.36 -13.53
N THR A 274 -7.41 -30.92 -14.74
CA THR A 274 -8.19 -30.52 -15.91
C THR A 274 -9.66 -30.91 -15.81
N ASP A 275 -10.01 -31.90 -14.99
CA ASP A 275 -11.39 -32.33 -14.82
C ASP A 275 -12.22 -31.26 -14.09
N LEU A 276 -11.56 -30.32 -13.42
CA LEU A 276 -12.19 -29.20 -12.74
C LEU A 276 -12.99 -28.29 -13.68
N TYR A 277 -12.62 -28.20 -14.96
CA TYR A 277 -13.34 -27.39 -15.97
C TYR A 277 -14.69 -27.99 -16.38
N ILE A 278 -14.89 -29.29 -16.19
CA ILE A 278 -16.14 -29.99 -16.54
C ILE A 278 -16.96 -30.39 -15.32
N LYS A 279 -16.44 -30.10 -14.12
CA LYS A 279 -17.07 -30.49 -12.86
C LYS A 279 -18.32 -29.63 -12.57
N PRO A 280 -19.42 -30.22 -12.09
CA PRO A 280 -20.62 -29.46 -11.81
C PRO A 280 -20.46 -28.56 -10.58
N TRP A 281 -21.04 -27.37 -10.68
CA TRP A 281 -21.19 -26.42 -9.58
C TRP A 281 -22.28 -26.90 -8.61
N GLN A 282 -22.04 -26.71 -7.31
CA GLN A 282 -22.91 -27.17 -6.22
C GLN A 282 -23.52 -26.00 -5.45
N ASP A 283 -24.73 -26.19 -4.93
CA ASP A 283 -25.39 -25.23 -4.03
C ASP A 283 -24.97 -25.49 -2.58
N VAL A 284 -24.42 -24.47 -1.92
CA VAL A 284 -24.05 -24.51 -0.50
C VAL A 284 -24.53 -23.23 0.18
N GLN A 285 -24.83 -23.31 1.48
CA GLN A 285 -25.15 -22.12 2.26
C GLN A 285 -23.91 -21.61 3.01
N ILE A 286 -23.54 -20.36 2.76
CA ILE A 286 -22.44 -19.68 3.46
C ILE A 286 -22.99 -18.40 4.07
N GLN A 287 -22.90 -18.24 5.39
CA GLN A 287 -23.39 -17.04 6.10
C GLN A 287 -24.84 -16.69 5.74
N ASN A 288 -25.72 -17.71 5.73
CA ASN A 288 -27.12 -17.58 5.33
C ASN A 288 -27.36 -17.06 3.90
N LYS A 289 -26.36 -17.13 3.03
CA LYS A 289 -26.48 -16.84 1.59
C LYS A 289 -26.37 -18.13 0.79
N ASN A 290 -27.18 -18.23 -0.26
CA ASN A 290 -27.07 -19.30 -1.23
C ASN A 290 -25.85 -19.01 -2.11
N THR A 291 -24.86 -19.88 -2.03
CA THR A 291 -23.58 -19.75 -2.71
C THR A 291 -23.39 -20.93 -3.64
N ARG A 292 -23.00 -20.62 -4.89
CA ARG A 292 -22.61 -21.62 -5.87
C ARG A 292 -21.12 -21.86 -5.73
N VAL A 293 -20.71 -23.10 -5.52
CA VAL A 293 -19.32 -23.47 -5.29
C VAL A 293 -18.84 -24.49 -6.31
N LEU A 294 -17.57 -24.35 -6.69
CA LEU A 294 -16.81 -25.35 -7.43
C LEU A 294 -15.79 -25.95 -6.46
N LEU A 295 -15.83 -27.26 -6.30
CA LEU A 295 -14.98 -28.00 -5.37
C LEU A 295 -14.01 -28.91 -6.15
N ASP A 296 -12.78 -29.06 -5.68
CA ASP A 296 -11.85 -30.06 -6.21
C ASP A 296 -12.24 -31.49 -5.79
N ASN A 297 -11.43 -32.50 -6.16
CA ASN A 297 -11.73 -33.90 -5.86
C ASN A 297 -11.59 -34.24 -4.37
N GLU A 298 -10.91 -33.40 -3.60
CA GLU A 298 -10.77 -33.49 -2.15
C GLU A 298 -11.85 -32.71 -1.40
N SER A 299 -12.81 -32.12 -2.13
CA SER A 299 -13.87 -31.25 -1.61
C SER A 299 -13.37 -29.90 -1.07
N ASN A 300 -12.17 -29.46 -1.47
CA ASN A 300 -11.71 -28.11 -1.16
C ASN A 300 -12.38 -27.09 -2.07
N LEU A 301 -12.64 -25.90 -1.52
CA LEU A 301 -13.19 -24.79 -2.29
C LEU A 301 -12.17 -24.25 -3.29
N VAL A 302 -12.51 -24.29 -4.58
CA VAL A 302 -11.69 -23.70 -5.65
C VAL A 302 -12.20 -22.30 -5.97
N LEU A 303 -13.50 -22.18 -6.24
CA LEU A 303 -14.13 -20.94 -6.65
C LEU A 303 -15.57 -20.93 -6.17
N SER A 304 -16.07 -19.76 -5.79
CA SER A 304 -17.45 -19.56 -5.41
C SER A 304 -18.00 -18.26 -5.96
N TYR A 305 -19.32 -18.20 -6.08
CA TYR A 305 -20.01 -16.93 -6.23
C TYR A 305 -21.31 -16.89 -5.45
N THR A 306 -21.65 -15.70 -4.95
CA THR A 306 -22.84 -15.46 -4.12
C THR A 306 -23.40 -14.07 -4.35
N TYR A 307 -24.72 -13.95 -4.33
CA TYR A 307 -25.39 -12.65 -4.29
C TYR A 307 -25.50 -12.21 -2.84
N ILE A 308 -24.71 -11.21 -2.45
CA ILE A 308 -24.70 -10.70 -1.07
C ILE A 308 -25.87 -9.74 -0.83
N SER A 309 -26.35 -9.07 -1.88
CA SER A 309 -27.57 -8.25 -1.91
C SER A 309 -28.31 -8.46 -3.25
N ASP A 310 -29.44 -7.80 -3.44
CA ASP A 310 -30.22 -7.86 -4.68
C ASP A 310 -29.43 -7.40 -5.91
N ASP A 311 -28.39 -6.57 -5.71
CA ASP A 311 -27.65 -5.90 -6.79
C ASP A 311 -26.13 -6.16 -6.76
N LEU A 312 -25.61 -6.95 -5.80
CA LEU A 312 -24.18 -7.22 -5.68
C LEU A 312 -23.89 -8.72 -5.75
N LEU A 313 -23.04 -9.07 -6.72
CA LEU A 313 -22.48 -10.40 -6.90
C LEU A 313 -21.01 -10.41 -6.46
N VAL A 314 -20.64 -11.37 -5.62
CA VAL A 314 -19.26 -11.64 -5.23
C VAL A 314 -18.79 -12.92 -5.87
N ILE A 315 -17.59 -12.91 -6.42
CA ILE A 315 -16.86 -14.09 -6.91
C ILE A 315 -15.53 -14.16 -6.15
N THR A 316 -15.22 -15.30 -5.53
CA THR A 316 -14.00 -15.44 -4.70
C THR A 316 -13.59 -16.90 -4.52
N THR A 317 -12.33 -17.11 -4.17
CA THR A 317 -11.73 -18.39 -3.81
C THR A 317 -11.84 -18.70 -2.31
N SER A 318 -12.42 -17.80 -1.50
CA SER A 318 -12.43 -17.94 -0.04
C SER A 318 -13.76 -17.63 0.62
N GLN A 319 -14.23 -18.56 1.47
CA GLN A 319 -15.37 -18.33 2.35
C GLN A 319 -15.15 -17.17 3.33
N ILE A 320 -13.91 -16.96 3.77
CA ILE A 320 -13.54 -15.89 4.71
C ILE A 320 -13.67 -14.52 4.03
N ALA A 321 -13.33 -14.41 2.73
CA ALA A 321 -13.54 -13.16 2.00
C ALA A 321 -15.04 -12.79 1.91
N ILE A 322 -15.94 -13.76 1.74
CA ILE A 322 -17.39 -13.51 1.76
C ILE A 322 -17.83 -12.95 3.11
N GLN A 323 -17.34 -13.51 4.22
CA GLN A 323 -17.64 -13.05 5.57
C GLN A 323 -17.20 -11.60 5.78
N GLU A 324 -15.96 -11.29 5.38
CA GLU A 324 -15.40 -9.95 5.52
C GLU A 324 -16.19 -8.92 4.70
N ILE A 325 -16.53 -9.25 3.45
CA ILE A 325 -17.33 -8.37 2.57
C ILE A 325 -18.71 -8.09 3.20
N LEU A 326 -19.37 -9.11 3.76
CA LEU A 326 -20.66 -8.94 4.43
C LEU A 326 -20.54 -8.04 5.67
N GLN A 327 -19.49 -8.22 6.47
CA GLN A 327 -19.25 -7.39 7.66
C GLN A 327 -19.02 -5.93 7.29
N ARG A 328 -18.23 -5.65 6.24
CA ARG A 328 -17.95 -4.28 5.77
C ARG A 328 -19.17 -3.60 5.18
N LEU A 329 -20.04 -4.34 4.49
CA LEU A 329 -21.30 -3.77 4.01
C LEU A 329 -22.25 -3.45 5.15
N ALA A 330 -22.25 -4.25 6.22
CA ALA A 330 -23.09 -4.01 7.38
C ALA A 330 -22.67 -2.75 8.16
N THR A 331 -21.39 -2.36 8.13
CA THR A 331 -20.87 -1.16 8.82
C THR A 331 -20.95 0.12 8.00
N GLN A 332 -21.23 0.02 6.69
CA GLN A 332 -21.40 1.19 5.81
C GLN A 332 -22.77 1.87 5.93
N PHE A 333 -23.73 1.24 6.61
CA PHE A 333 -25.07 1.77 6.87
C PHE A 333 -25.26 2.02 8.37
#